data_AF-A0AAV2KN99-F1
#
_entry.id   AF-A0AAV2KN99-F1
#
_cell.length_a   1.000
_cell.length_b   1.000
_cell.length_c   1.000
_cell.angle_alpha   90.00
_cell.angle_beta   90.00
_cell.angle_gamma   90.00
#
_symmetry.space_group_name_H-M   'P 1'
#
loop_
_entity.id
_entity.type
_entity.pdbx_description
1 polymer ?
#
loop_
_entity_poly.entity_id
_entity_poly.type
_entity_poly.pdbx_seq_one_letter_code
_entity_poly.pdbx_strand_id
1 'polypeptide(L)'
;MEGGKLCGICFTEAINIKQHLLRMHKVANLEELHLLQKYGSARTTAVLDCPCCVKKGVVRLDKHLQNLHNKTSSDERAALLREAKRFAIIKELRDLRLSDPSVPLVSELDLGTSYHMDQERPGPSRVDYEARIQRLEARLTSLERSHALLQKKCRSLQVAPAPVAPTSAQKGEHVDKH
;
A
#
# COMPACT_ATOMS: atom_id res chain seq x y z
N MET A 1 3.32 -5.18 36.31
CA MET A 1 3.19 -3.70 36.25
C MET A 1 2.51 -3.39 34.93
N GLU A 2 1.30 -2.81 34.96
CA GLU A 2 0.67 -2.34 33.72
C GLU A 2 1.50 -1.17 33.19
N GLY A 3 2.22 -1.39 32.09
CA GLY A 3 2.92 -0.32 31.38
C GLY A 3 1.92 0.73 30.89
N GLY A 4 2.32 2.00 30.90
CA GLY A 4 1.46 3.09 30.44
C GLY A 4 1.09 2.94 28.96
N LYS A 5 -0.02 3.58 28.55
CA LYS A 5 -0.46 3.67 27.16
C LYS A 5 0.02 4.97 26.56
N LEU A 6 0.49 4.94 25.32
CA LEU A 6 1.01 6.11 24.62
C LEU A 6 -0.12 7.08 24.25
N CYS A 7 0.03 8.38 24.53
CA CYS A 7 -0.89 9.40 24.05
C CYS A 7 -0.67 9.73 22.57
N GLY A 8 -1.75 9.76 21.80
CA GLY A 8 -1.71 10.15 20.39
C GLY A 8 -1.57 11.65 20.13
N ILE A 9 -1.58 12.50 21.17
CA ILE A 9 -1.45 13.95 21.01
C ILE A 9 -0.10 14.45 21.54
N CYS A 10 0.26 14.10 22.79
CA CYS A 10 1.54 14.51 23.37
C CYS A 10 2.60 13.40 23.44
N PHE A 11 2.29 12.18 23.00
CA PHE A 11 3.25 11.06 22.99
C PHE A 11 3.84 10.69 24.36
N THR A 12 3.18 11.08 25.46
CA THR A 12 3.54 10.65 26.81
C THR A 12 2.79 9.37 27.20
N GLU A 13 3.38 8.56 28.07
CA GLU A 13 2.72 7.39 28.63
C GLU A 13 1.76 7.77 29.76
N ALA A 14 0.53 7.26 29.71
CA ALA A 14 -0.46 7.44 30.75
C ALA A 14 -1.10 6.10 31.13
N ILE A 15 -1.23 5.86 32.45
CA ILE A 15 -1.93 4.68 32.99
C ILE A 15 -3.40 4.71 32.56
N ASN A 16 -4.06 5.86 32.76
CA ASN A 16 -5.44 6.09 32.33
C ASN A 16 -5.49 7.06 31.15
N ILE A 17 -5.36 6.50 29.94
CA ILE A 17 -5.31 7.28 28.71
C ILE A 17 -6.61 8.08 28.45
N LYS A 18 -7.78 7.54 28.83
CA LYS A 18 -9.06 8.23 28.66
C LYS A 18 -9.10 9.51 29.50
N GLN A 19 -8.76 9.40 30.78
CA GLN A 19 -8.72 10.55 31.69
C GLN A 19 -7.66 11.56 31.25
N HIS A 20 -6.50 11.08 30.79
CA HIS A 20 -5.45 11.94 30.25
C HIS A 20 -5.95 12.77 29.05
N LEU A 21 -6.56 12.14 28.05
CA LEU A 21 -7.11 12.81 26.86
C LEU A 21 -8.18 13.85 27.23
N LEU A 22 -9.09 13.51 28.14
CA LEU A 22 -10.16 14.42 28.58
C LEU A 22 -9.62 15.62 29.37
N ARG A 23 -8.64 15.41 30.25
CA ARG A 23 -8.17 16.47 31.16
C ARG A 23 -7.07 17.34 30.55
N MET A 24 -6.11 16.73 29.86
CA MET A 24 -4.93 17.40 29.32
C MET A 24 -5.18 17.96 27.92
N HIS A 25 -5.91 17.22 27.09
CA HIS A 25 -6.14 17.59 25.68
C HIS A 25 -7.55 18.06 25.38
N LYS A 26 -8.48 18.00 26.36
CA LYS A 26 -9.87 18.45 26.22
C LYS A 26 -10.58 17.84 25.01
N VAL A 27 -10.29 16.58 24.70
CA VAL A 27 -10.92 15.85 23.58
C VAL A 27 -12.42 15.72 23.85
N ALA A 28 -13.22 16.53 23.17
CA ALA A 28 -14.67 16.58 23.34
C ALA A 28 -15.40 15.60 22.41
N ASN A 29 -14.83 15.31 21.24
CA ASN A 29 -15.40 14.36 20.29
C ASN A 29 -15.24 12.92 20.84
N LEU A 30 -16.36 12.21 21.04
CA LEU A 30 -16.36 10.88 21.64
C LEU A 30 -15.81 9.79 20.70
N GLU A 31 -16.02 9.94 19.39
CA GLU A 31 -15.48 9.02 18.40
C GLU A 31 -13.96 9.17 18.30
N GLU A 32 -13.48 10.41 18.26
CA GLU A 32 -12.04 10.72 18.35
C GLU A 32 -11.44 10.16 19.64
N LEU A 33 -12.09 10.38 20.79
CA LEU A 33 -11.64 9.87 22.07
C LEU A 33 -11.51 8.34 22.07
N HIS A 34 -12.42 7.64 21.40
CA HIS A 34 -12.36 6.19 21.23
C HIS A 34 -11.19 5.77 20.32
N LEU A 35 -10.99 6.46 19.19
CA LEU A 35 -9.87 6.21 18.28
C LEU A 35 -8.52 6.45 18.96
N LEU A 36 -8.36 7.53 19.72
CA LEU A 36 -7.13 7.82 20.46
C LEU A 36 -6.85 6.81 21.59
N GLN A 37 -7.89 6.24 22.20
CA GLN A 37 -7.73 5.11 23.15
C GLN A 37 -7.24 3.83 22.44
N LYS A 38 -7.79 3.52 21.25
CA LYS A 38 -7.29 2.42 20.42
C LYS A 38 -5.84 2.66 20.03
N TYR A 39 -5.48 3.90 19.66
CA TYR A 39 -4.13 4.29 19.26
C TYR A 39 -3.12 3.99 20.35
N GLY A 40 -3.40 4.45 21.59
CA GLY A 40 -2.49 4.25 22.71
C GLY A 40 -2.29 2.80 23.12
N SER A 41 -3.27 1.93 22.86
CA SER A 41 -3.17 0.49 23.10
C SER A 41 -2.71 -0.32 21.88
N ALA A 42 -2.55 0.31 20.72
CA ALA A 42 -2.33 -0.33 19.42
C ALA A 42 -3.27 -1.52 19.20
N ARG A 43 -4.58 -1.34 19.47
CA ARG A 43 -5.61 -2.36 19.26
C ARG A 43 -6.58 -1.91 18.17
N THR A 44 -6.69 -2.71 17.12
CA THR A 44 -7.71 -2.55 16.07
C THR A 44 -8.06 -3.92 15.51
N THR A 45 -9.29 -4.04 15.00
CA THR A 45 -9.79 -5.19 14.25
C THR A 45 -9.71 -4.98 12.74
N ALA A 46 -9.20 -3.82 12.31
CA ALA A 46 -9.03 -3.48 10.90
C ALA A 46 -8.05 -4.44 10.20
N VAL A 47 -8.27 -4.63 8.91
CA VAL A 47 -7.26 -5.24 8.03
C VAL A 47 -6.07 -4.29 7.90
N LEU A 48 -4.86 -4.84 7.94
CA LEU A 48 -3.64 -4.05 8.03
C LEU A 48 -2.83 -4.14 6.75
N ASP A 49 -2.18 -3.04 6.38
CA ASP A 49 -1.19 -3.04 5.32
C ASP A 49 0.17 -3.47 5.89
N CYS A 50 0.93 -4.27 5.14
CA CYS A 50 2.27 -4.63 5.57
C CYS A 50 3.21 -3.43 5.41
N PRO A 51 3.96 -3.02 6.44
CA PRO A 51 4.93 -1.93 6.33
C PRO A 51 6.20 -2.33 5.56
N CYS A 52 6.46 -3.63 5.39
CA CYS A 52 7.69 -4.14 4.79
C CYS A 52 7.54 -4.56 3.32
N CYS A 53 6.31 -4.64 2.80
CA CYS A 53 6.07 -5.02 1.41
C CYS A 53 4.79 -4.40 0.85
N VAL A 54 4.52 -4.62 -0.44
CA VAL A 54 3.36 -4.06 -1.16
C VAL A 54 2.03 -4.70 -0.78
N LYS A 55 2.00 -5.70 0.12
CA LYS A 55 0.79 -6.44 0.46
C LYS A 55 -0.13 -5.60 1.35
N LYS A 56 -1.34 -5.37 0.87
CA LYS A 56 -2.41 -4.62 1.56
C LYS A 56 -3.50 -5.55 2.09
N GLY A 57 -4.29 -5.06 3.04
CA GLY A 57 -5.50 -5.76 3.51
C GLY A 57 -5.23 -7.12 4.20
N VAL A 58 -4.15 -7.23 4.96
CA VAL A 58 -3.75 -8.46 5.66
C VAL A 58 -4.48 -8.58 7.00
N VAL A 59 -5.29 -9.64 7.15
CA VAL A 59 -6.01 -9.95 8.41
C VAL A 59 -5.04 -10.41 9.51
N ARG A 60 -4.08 -11.29 9.16
CA ARG A 60 -3.09 -11.86 10.08
C ARG A 60 -1.70 -11.31 9.78
N LEU A 61 -1.52 -10.00 9.98
CA LEU A 61 -0.25 -9.33 9.72
C LEU A 61 0.89 -9.93 10.56
N ASP A 62 0.58 -10.41 11.76
CA ASP A 62 1.48 -11.19 12.62
C ASP A 62 2.09 -12.40 11.90
N LYS A 63 1.25 -13.28 11.34
CA LYS A 63 1.69 -14.47 10.61
C LYS A 63 2.39 -14.10 9.30
N HIS A 64 1.93 -13.05 8.64
CA HIS A 64 2.57 -12.54 7.44
C HIS A 64 4.02 -12.10 7.70
N LEU A 65 4.24 -11.29 8.74
CA LEU A 65 5.57 -10.87 9.16
C LEU A 65 6.43 -12.08 9.57
N GLN A 66 5.87 -13.05 10.28
CA GLN A 66 6.58 -14.27 10.67
C GLN A 66 7.05 -15.11 9.48
N ASN A 67 6.21 -15.26 8.45
CA ASN A 67 6.50 -16.18 7.35
C ASN A 67 7.32 -15.54 6.24
N LEU A 68 7.05 -14.28 5.91
CA LEU A 68 7.66 -13.60 4.75
C LEU A 68 8.75 -12.58 5.14
N HIS A 69 8.80 -12.19 6.41
CA HIS A 69 9.82 -11.30 6.97
C HIS A 69 10.55 -11.97 8.13
N ASN A 70 10.81 -13.28 8.02
CA ASN A 70 11.42 -14.12 9.05
C ASN A 70 12.84 -13.69 9.47
N LYS A 71 13.52 -12.86 8.68
CA LYS A 71 14.81 -12.25 9.03
C LYS A 71 14.70 -11.15 10.09
N THR A 72 13.51 -10.62 10.33
CA THR A 72 13.26 -9.62 11.39
C THR A 72 13.06 -10.30 12.74
N SER A 73 13.62 -9.70 13.79
CA SER A 73 13.52 -10.22 15.15
C SER A 73 12.07 -10.27 15.63
N SER A 74 11.78 -11.03 16.68
CA SER A 74 10.43 -11.08 17.26
C SER A 74 9.97 -9.69 17.73
N ASP A 75 10.89 -8.93 18.33
CA ASP A 75 10.60 -7.59 18.88
C ASP A 75 10.37 -6.56 17.77
N GLU A 76 11.17 -6.63 16.69
CA GLU A 76 10.96 -5.81 15.49
C GLU A 76 9.60 -6.10 14.86
N ARG A 77 9.21 -7.38 14.73
CA ARG A 77 7.90 -7.75 14.19
C ARG A 77 6.76 -7.23 15.07
N ALA A 78 6.92 -7.29 16.39
CA ALA A 78 5.94 -6.73 17.32
C ALA A 78 5.83 -5.20 17.17
N ALA A 79 6.96 -4.50 17.00
CA ALA A 79 6.99 -3.06 16.76
C ALA A 79 6.31 -2.69 15.42
N LEU A 80 6.63 -3.39 14.34
CA LEU A 80 6.00 -3.21 13.02
C LEU A 80 4.49 -3.45 13.06
N LEU A 81 4.05 -4.47 13.81
CA LEU A 81 2.63 -4.75 13.99
C LEU A 81 1.93 -3.62 14.78
N ARG A 82 2.55 -3.13 15.86
CA ARG A 82 2.00 -1.98 16.62
C ARG A 82 1.88 -0.75 15.74
N GLU A 83 2.89 -0.48 14.91
CA GLU A 83 2.86 0.64 13.98
C GLU A 83 1.75 0.51 12.94
N ALA A 84 1.66 -0.65 12.29
CA ALA A 84 0.62 -0.88 11.27
C ALA A 84 -0.79 -0.69 11.85
N LYS A 85 -1.01 -1.10 13.11
CA LYS A 85 -2.27 -0.88 13.82
C LYS A 85 -2.52 0.59 14.13
N ARG A 86 -1.52 1.33 14.60
CA ARG A 86 -1.60 2.77 14.82
C ARG A 86 -1.92 3.51 13.52
N PHE A 87 -1.25 3.14 12.43
CA PHE A 87 -1.50 3.70 11.10
C PHE A 87 -2.93 3.45 10.61
N ALA A 88 -3.49 2.25 10.84
CA ALA A 88 -4.89 2.00 10.53
C ALA A 88 -5.84 2.93 11.31
N ILE A 89 -5.54 3.19 12.58
CA ILE A 89 -6.33 4.12 13.41
C ILE A 89 -6.16 5.57 12.95
N ILE A 90 -4.97 5.97 12.48
CA ILE A 90 -4.75 7.28 11.85
C ILE A 90 -5.62 7.43 10.60
N LYS A 91 -5.79 6.37 9.80
CA LYS A 91 -6.75 6.40 8.68
C LYS A 91 -8.20 6.58 9.16
N GLU A 92 -8.62 5.85 10.21
CA GLU A 92 -9.94 6.04 10.82
C GLU A 92 -10.15 7.50 11.30
N LEU A 93 -9.12 8.13 11.89
CA LEU A 93 -9.17 9.55 12.29
C LEU A 93 -9.29 10.49 11.09
N ARG A 94 -8.61 10.19 9.99
CA ARG A 94 -8.74 10.95 8.74
C ARG A 94 -10.15 10.88 8.20
N ASP A 95 -10.71 9.67 8.12
CA ASP A 95 -12.05 9.45 7.62
C ASP A 95 -13.08 10.18 8.51
N LEU A 96 -12.87 10.18 9.83
CA LEU A 96 -13.67 10.94 10.77
C LEU A 96 -13.52 12.46 10.57
N ARG A 97 -12.34 13.00 10.27
CA ARG A 97 -12.22 14.44 9.98
C ARG A 97 -12.92 14.79 8.67
N LEU A 98 -12.79 13.94 7.66
CA LEU A 98 -13.41 14.15 6.34
C LEU A 98 -14.93 14.09 6.36
N SER A 99 -15.54 13.45 7.37
CA SER A 99 -16.99 13.44 7.54
C SER A 99 -17.56 14.74 8.12
N ASP A 100 -16.71 15.74 8.39
CA ASP A 100 -17.05 17.04 8.95
C ASP A 100 -17.91 16.94 10.23
N PRO A 101 -17.36 16.35 11.30
CA PRO A 101 -18.12 16.07 12.51
C PRO A 101 -18.51 17.37 13.22
N SER A 102 -19.73 17.39 13.78
CA SER A 102 -20.27 18.56 14.47
C SER A 102 -19.41 19.04 15.65
N VAL A 103 -18.68 18.13 16.30
CA VAL A 103 -17.64 18.43 17.27
C VAL A 103 -16.28 18.27 16.58
N PRO A 104 -15.52 19.35 16.39
CA PRO A 104 -14.21 19.29 15.74
C PRO A 104 -13.23 18.37 16.45
N LEU A 105 -12.35 17.74 15.67
CA LEU A 105 -11.26 16.92 16.19
C LEU A 105 -10.15 17.81 16.75
N VAL A 106 -9.57 17.39 17.86
CA VAL A 106 -8.44 18.09 18.51
C VAL A 106 -7.09 17.53 18.05
N SER A 107 -7.03 16.23 17.77
CA SER A 107 -5.81 15.58 17.30
C SER A 107 -5.51 15.95 15.85
N GLU A 108 -4.23 15.97 15.51
CA GLU A 108 -3.72 16.25 14.17
C GLU A 108 -2.95 15.05 13.58
N LEU A 109 -3.06 13.86 14.20
CA LEU A 109 -2.29 12.67 13.86
C LEU A 109 -2.31 12.30 12.37
N ASP A 110 -3.42 12.56 11.69
CA ASP A 110 -3.64 12.18 10.30
C ASP A 110 -3.39 13.32 9.29
N LEU A 111 -3.12 14.54 9.79
CA LEU A 111 -2.68 15.71 9.01
C LEU A 111 -1.19 15.66 8.66
N GLY A 112 -0.46 14.68 9.19
CA GLY A 112 0.97 14.50 8.91
C GLY A 112 1.89 15.43 9.70
N THR A 113 1.39 16.15 10.71
CA THR A 113 2.18 17.07 11.54
C THR A 113 2.92 16.43 12.71
N SER A 114 2.74 15.13 13.01
CA SER A 114 3.56 14.46 14.05
C SER A 114 4.91 13.97 13.51
N TYR A 115 5.68 14.87 12.90
CA TYR A 115 7.12 14.70 12.76
C TYR A 115 7.77 15.07 14.09
N HIS A 116 7.99 14.10 14.98
CA HIS A 116 9.23 14.04 15.77
C HIS A 116 9.30 12.75 16.62
N MET A 117 10.44 12.07 16.52
CA MET A 117 11.00 11.04 17.42
C MET A 117 10.73 9.56 17.11
N ASP A 118 11.01 9.14 15.87
CA ASP A 118 11.60 7.82 15.55
C ASP A 118 12.66 8.00 14.43
N GLN A 119 13.67 8.85 14.68
CA GLN A 119 15.01 8.60 14.14
C GLN A 119 15.58 7.51 15.05
N GLU A 120 15.78 6.24 14.70
CA GLU A 120 16.15 5.65 13.42
C GLU A 120 15.35 4.36 13.20
N ARG A 121 14.54 4.29 12.14
CA ARG A 121 14.29 2.99 11.53
C ARG A 121 15.49 2.65 10.65
N PRO A 122 16.20 1.54 10.87
CA PRO A 122 16.91 0.93 9.78
C PRO A 122 15.82 0.45 8.81
N GLY A 123 15.49 1.29 7.83
CA GLY A 123 14.92 0.78 6.59
C GLY A 123 15.84 -0.32 6.06
N PRO A 124 15.34 -1.26 5.23
CA PRO A 124 16.23 -2.22 4.59
C PRO A 124 17.39 -1.43 3.99
N SER A 125 18.61 -1.83 4.33
CA SER A 125 19.83 -1.08 4.07
C SER A 125 19.82 -0.54 2.65
N ARG A 126 20.37 0.67 2.44
CA ARG A 126 20.54 1.25 1.10
C ARG A 126 21.18 0.25 0.11
N VAL A 127 22.00 -0.66 0.63
CA VAL A 127 22.64 -1.78 -0.06
C VAL A 127 21.66 -2.85 -0.58
N ASP A 128 20.54 -3.10 0.10
CA ASP A 128 19.50 -4.04 -0.35
C ASP A 128 18.65 -3.47 -1.50
N TYR A 129 18.49 -2.14 -1.55
CA TYR A 129 17.77 -1.47 -2.63
C TYR A 129 18.58 -1.44 -3.93
N GLU A 130 19.86 -1.10 -3.88
CA GLU A 130 20.73 -1.10 -5.07
C GLU A 130 20.79 -2.48 -5.71
N ALA A 131 20.99 -3.54 -4.91
CA ALA A 131 21.00 -4.90 -5.43
C ALA A 131 19.64 -5.32 -6.02
N ARG A 132 18.53 -4.84 -5.44
CA ARG A 132 17.18 -5.09 -5.98
C ARG A 132 16.95 -4.32 -7.28
N ILE A 133 17.39 -3.07 -7.38
CA ILE A 133 17.31 -2.23 -8.57
C ILE A 133 18.08 -2.89 -9.71
N GLN A 134 19.33 -3.28 -9.48
CA GLN A 134 20.17 -3.97 -10.47
C GLN A 134 19.52 -5.26 -10.99
N ARG A 135 18.91 -6.07 -10.11
CA ARG A 135 18.19 -7.29 -10.52
C ARG A 135 16.97 -6.98 -11.40
N LEU A 136 16.26 -5.89 -11.13
CA LEU A 136 15.10 -5.48 -11.91
C LEU A 136 15.51 -4.93 -13.28
N GLU A 137 16.56 -4.11 -13.34
CA GLU A 137 17.12 -3.57 -14.59
C GLU A 137 17.64 -4.70 -15.50
N ALA A 138 18.32 -5.70 -14.92
CA ALA A 138 18.76 -6.87 -15.67
C ALA A 138 17.58 -7.66 -16.27
N ARG A 139 16.47 -7.80 -15.52
CA ARG A 139 15.25 -8.45 -16.03
C ARG A 139 14.58 -7.64 -17.14
N LEU A 140 14.47 -6.32 -16.99
CA LEU A 140 13.94 -5.44 -18.03
C LEU A 140 14.76 -5.54 -19.31
N THR A 141 16.08 -5.46 -19.21
CA THR A 141 16.99 -5.60 -20.35
C THR A 141 16.84 -6.97 -21.05
N SER A 142 16.68 -8.05 -20.28
CA SER A 142 16.44 -9.39 -20.83
C SER A 142 15.09 -9.48 -21.56
N LEU A 143 14.03 -8.89 -20.97
CA LEU A 143 12.71 -8.80 -21.58
C LEU A 143 12.73 -8.01 -22.89
N GLU A 144 13.39 -6.85 -22.92
CA GLU A 144 13.53 -6.02 -24.12
C GLU A 144 14.24 -6.77 -25.25
N ARG A 145 15.32 -7.51 -24.95
CA ARG A 145 16.00 -8.37 -25.93
C ARG A 145 15.08 -9.47 -26.46
N SER A 146 14.34 -10.12 -25.58
CA SER A 146 13.37 -11.16 -25.99
C SER A 146 12.28 -10.60 -26.89
N HIS A 147 11.78 -9.40 -26.59
CA HIS A 147 10.79 -8.70 -27.39
C HIS A 147 11.35 -8.32 -28.77
N ALA A 148 12.56 -7.79 -28.84
CA ALA A 148 13.22 -7.46 -30.11
C ALA A 148 13.41 -8.70 -31.01
N LEU A 149 13.79 -9.84 -30.42
CA LEU A 149 13.92 -11.11 -31.14
C LEU A 149 12.56 -11.60 -31.67
N LEU A 150 11.53 -11.57 -30.83
CA LEU A 150 10.17 -11.93 -31.24
C LEU A 150 9.65 -11.00 -32.33
N GLN A 151 9.89 -9.70 -32.23
CA GLN A 151 9.50 -8.73 -33.25
C GLN A 151 10.19 -8.99 -34.60
N LYS A 152 11.48 -9.31 -34.58
CA LYS A 152 12.23 -9.71 -35.78
C LYS A 152 11.68 -11.02 -36.38
N LYS A 153 11.35 -12.00 -35.54
CA LYS A 153 10.75 -13.28 -35.96
C LYS A 153 9.36 -13.08 -36.57
N CYS A 154 8.53 -12.24 -35.99
CA CYS A 154 7.21 -11.89 -36.55
C CYS A 154 7.35 -11.19 -37.90
N ARG A 155 8.29 -10.26 -38.06
CA ARG A 155 8.57 -9.60 -39.34
C ARG A 155 9.01 -10.59 -40.42
N SER A 156 9.81 -11.60 -40.09
CA SER A 156 10.20 -12.65 -41.06
C SER A 156 9.07 -13.62 -41.41
N LEU A 157 8.03 -13.73 -40.57
CA LEU A 157 6.87 -14.59 -40.81
C LEU A 157 5.72 -13.87 -41.54
N GLN A 158 5.76 -12.53 -41.62
CA GLN A 158 4.91 -11.76 -42.52
C GLN A 158 5.41 -11.94 -43.97
N VAL A 159 5.18 -13.13 -44.52
CA VAL A 159 5.21 -13.37 -45.96
C VAL A 159 4.14 -12.48 -46.58
N ALA A 160 4.52 -11.71 -47.60
CA ALA A 160 3.62 -10.81 -48.31
C ALA A 160 2.31 -11.52 -48.69
N PRO A 161 1.14 -10.88 -48.56
CA PRO A 161 -0.06 -11.41 -49.19
C PRO A 161 0.23 -11.58 -50.68
N ALA A 162 -0.02 -12.78 -51.20
CA ALA A 162 0.19 -13.10 -52.61
C ALA A 162 -0.48 -12.04 -53.49
N PRO A 163 0.16 -11.60 -54.59
CA PRO A 163 -0.46 -10.65 -55.51
C PRO A 163 -1.74 -11.27 -56.04
N VAL A 164 -2.87 -10.67 -55.67
CA VAL A 164 -4.18 -10.97 -56.25
C VAL A 164 -4.11 -10.64 -57.73
N ALA A 165 -4.14 -11.68 -58.58
CA ALA A 165 -4.15 -11.54 -60.01
C ALA A 165 -5.39 -10.74 -60.46
N PRO A 166 -5.28 -9.85 -61.46
CA PRO A 166 -6.42 -9.13 -61.98
C PRO A 166 -7.33 -10.11 -62.74
N THR A 167 -8.55 -10.32 -62.22
CA THR A 167 -9.61 -11.04 -62.95
C THR A 167 -10.04 -10.20 -64.14
N SER A 168 -9.57 -10.60 -65.30
CA SER A 168 -10.01 -10.12 -66.61
C SER A 168 -11.49 -10.45 -66.85
N ALA A 169 -12.16 -9.51 -67.49
CA ALA A 169 -13.56 -9.52 -67.89
C ALA A 169 -13.99 -10.74 -68.72
N GLN A 170 -15.25 -11.14 -68.58
CA GLN A 170 -16.01 -11.78 -69.64
C GLN A 170 -17.37 -11.09 -69.82
N LYS A 171 -17.50 -10.48 -71.01
CA LYS A 171 -18.76 -10.18 -71.72
C LYS A 171 -19.46 -11.49 -72.08
N GLY A 172 -20.79 -11.47 -72.08
CA GLY A 172 -21.67 -12.49 -72.66
C GLY A 172 -23.10 -12.21 -72.19
N GLU A 173 -23.86 -11.41 -72.92
CA GLU A 173 -24.70 -11.80 -74.07
C GLU A 173 -26.17 -11.97 -73.67
N HIS A 174 -26.92 -11.07 -74.28
CA HIS A 174 -28.36 -10.92 -74.40
C HIS A 174 -28.99 -12.16 -75.07
N VAL A 175 -30.01 -12.77 -74.47
CA VAL A 175 -31.05 -13.51 -75.21
C VAL A 175 -32.42 -13.31 -74.58
N ASP A 176 -33.33 -12.95 -75.47
CA ASP A 176 -34.76 -12.66 -75.38
C ASP A 176 -35.64 -13.93 -75.23
N LYS A 177 -36.97 -13.75 -75.09
CA LYS A 177 -38.09 -14.74 -75.16
C LYS A 177 -38.48 -15.46 -73.84
N HIS A 178 -39.74 -15.52 -73.39
CA HIS A 178 -41.09 -15.31 -73.95
C HIS A 178 -41.99 -14.62 -72.91
#